data_AF-A0A2N9YJA9-F1
#
_entry.id   AF-A0A2N9YJA9-F1
#
_cell.length_a   1.000
_cell.length_b   1.000
_cell.length_c   1.000
_cell.angle_alpha   90.00
_cell.angle_beta   90.00
_cell.angle_gamma   90.00
#
_symmetry.space_group_name_H-M   'P 1'
#
loop_
_entity.id
_entity.type
_entity.pdbx_description
1 polymer ?
#
loop_
_entity_poly.entity_id
_entity_poly.type
_entity_poly.pdbx_seq_one_letter_code
_entity_poly.pdbx_strand_id
1 'polypeptide(L)'
;MVKQQGFTLIEILIVMAIIGLLAGLVGPKIFGGFEQAKCNQAKAQLKNIEVALDQHRLDTGKYPRALEGLLTNTVSSNRWSGPYLKQQNVPTDPWEHPYQYKFPGTKGGDYDLYSLGGDGVEGGQGCPNEDINNWKSS
;
A
#
# COMPACT_ATOMS: atom_id res chain seq x y z
N MET A 1 37.42 38.73 -33.61
CA MET A 1 36.63 37.68 -34.32
C MET A 1 36.83 36.38 -33.58
N VAL A 2 35.79 35.88 -32.90
CA VAL A 2 35.84 34.60 -32.20
C VAL A 2 35.58 33.51 -33.24
N LYS A 3 36.56 32.62 -33.47
CA LYS A 3 36.40 31.46 -34.34
C LYS A 3 35.44 30.48 -33.65
N GLN A 4 34.27 30.26 -34.20
CA GLN A 4 33.42 29.15 -33.77
C GLN A 4 34.08 27.85 -34.23
N GLN A 5 34.58 27.06 -33.28
CA GLN A 5 35.00 25.69 -33.53
C GLN A 5 33.73 24.83 -33.55
N GLY A 6 33.40 24.26 -34.71
CA GLY A 6 32.32 23.29 -34.85
C GLY A 6 32.72 21.95 -34.24
N PHE A 7 31.76 21.25 -33.62
CA PHE A 7 31.96 19.91 -33.08
C PHE A 7 32.34 18.92 -34.17
N THR A 8 33.22 17.99 -33.82
CA THR A 8 33.62 16.90 -34.71
C THR A 8 32.58 15.76 -34.67
N LEU A 9 32.43 15.03 -35.78
CA LEU A 9 31.56 13.84 -35.82
C LEU A 9 31.96 12.79 -34.77
N ILE A 10 33.26 12.68 -34.47
CA ILE A 10 33.77 11.73 -33.51
C ILE A 10 33.39 12.08 -32.08
N GLU A 11 33.32 13.36 -31.71
CA GLU A 11 32.83 13.80 -30.40
C GLU A 11 31.36 13.43 -30.19
N ILE A 12 30.51 13.66 -31.19
CA ILE A 12 29.09 13.30 -31.09
C ILE A 12 28.93 11.78 -30.98
N LEU A 13 29.74 11.00 -31.71
CA LEU A 13 29.76 9.53 -31.61
C LEU A 13 30.12 9.04 -30.21
N ILE A 14 31.16 9.62 -29.59
CA ILE A 14 31.58 9.26 -28.23
C ILE A 14 30.49 9.61 -27.22
N VAL A 15 29.87 10.79 -27.34
CA VAL A 15 28.78 11.21 -26.45
C VAL A 15 27.59 10.26 -26.54
N MET A 16 27.17 9.88 -27.76
CA MET A 16 26.08 8.92 -27.96
C MET A 16 26.41 7.53 -27.39
N ALA A 17 27.66 7.07 -27.53
CA ALA A 17 28.11 5.81 -26.96
C ALA A 17 28.05 5.82 -25.42
N ILE A 18 28.48 6.91 -24.79
CA ILE A 18 28.42 7.08 -23.32
C ILE A 18 26.97 7.15 -22.84
N ILE A 19 26.10 7.91 -23.53
CA ILE A 19 24.67 8.00 -23.18
C ILE A 19 23.99 6.62 -23.31
N GLY A 20 24.28 5.87 -24.37
CA GLY A 20 23.75 4.51 -24.56
C GLY A 20 24.18 3.54 -23.46
N LEU A 21 25.44 3.60 -23.04
CA LEU A 21 25.98 2.81 -21.93
C LEU A 21 25.28 3.17 -20.59
N LEU A 22 25.17 4.45 -20.28
CA LEU A 22 24.54 4.93 -19.05
C LEU A 22 23.03 4.61 -19.02
N ALA A 23 22.33 4.76 -20.14
CA ALA A 23 20.91 4.41 -20.25
C ALA A 23 20.66 2.91 -19.96
N GLY A 24 21.54 2.03 -20.42
CA GLY A 24 21.47 0.59 -20.15
C GLY A 24 21.66 0.20 -18.67
N LEU A 25 22.40 1.01 -17.90
CA LEU A 25 22.70 0.73 -16.49
C LEU A 25 21.60 1.19 -15.52
N VAL A 26 20.90 2.28 -15.84
CA VAL A 26 20.00 2.96 -14.89
C VAL A 26 18.52 2.59 -15.09
N GLY A 27 18.13 2.15 -16.30
CA GLY A 27 16.72 1.86 -16.64
C GLY A 27 15.98 0.84 -15.76
N PRO A 28 16.53 -0.35 -15.45
CA PRO A 28 15.77 -1.43 -14.81
C PRO A 28 15.50 -1.24 -13.30
N LYS A 29 16.33 -0.47 -12.58
CA LYS A 29 16.31 -0.43 -11.10
C LYS A 29 15.21 0.44 -10.50
N ILE A 30 14.64 1.38 -11.26
CA ILE A 30 13.74 2.40 -10.71
C ILE A 30 12.32 1.83 -10.49
N PHE A 31 11.86 0.90 -11.34
CA PHE A 31 10.48 0.44 -11.32
C PHE A 31 10.17 -0.59 -10.22
N GLY A 32 11.09 -1.52 -9.93
CA GLY A 32 10.83 -2.57 -8.93
C GLY A 32 10.76 -2.06 -7.49
N GLY A 33 11.54 -1.03 -7.15
CA GLY A 33 11.56 -0.47 -5.79
C GLY A 33 10.26 0.26 -5.40
N PHE A 34 9.58 0.86 -6.38
CA PHE A 34 8.36 1.63 -6.15
C PHE A 34 7.17 0.75 -5.78
N GLU A 35 6.94 -0.34 -6.52
CA GLU A 35 5.85 -1.27 -6.20
C GLU A 35 6.11 -1.99 -4.86
N GLN A 36 7.35 -2.36 -4.57
CA GLN A 36 7.69 -2.94 -3.26
C GLN A 36 7.40 -1.97 -2.10
N ALA A 37 7.66 -0.68 -2.28
CA ALA A 37 7.34 0.34 -1.28
C ALA A 37 5.84 0.44 -1.03
N LYS A 38 5.01 0.38 -2.08
CA LYS A 38 3.55 0.30 -1.96
C LYS A 38 3.11 -0.93 -1.17
N CYS A 39 3.61 -2.12 -1.50
CA CYS A 39 3.27 -3.34 -0.76
C CYS A 39 3.62 -3.24 0.74
N ASN A 40 4.76 -2.65 1.07
CA ASN A 40 5.16 -2.41 2.45
C ASN A 40 4.25 -1.39 3.15
N GLN A 41 3.86 -0.32 2.45
CA GLN A 41 2.92 0.67 2.97
C GLN A 41 1.54 0.04 3.24
N ALA A 42 1.04 -0.79 2.33
CA ALA A 42 -0.23 -1.49 2.49
C ALA A 42 -0.21 -2.41 3.72
N LYS A 43 0.88 -3.18 3.91
CA LYS A 43 1.07 -4.01 5.12
C LYS A 43 1.07 -3.18 6.40
N ALA A 44 1.74 -2.02 6.41
CA ALA A 44 1.77 -1.14 7.57
C ALA A 44 0.40 -0.52 7.87
N GLN A 45 -0.32 -0.09 6.84
CA GLN A 45 -1.69 0.43 6.97
C GLN A 45 -2.64 -0.64 7.48
N LEU A 46 -2.60 -1.85 6.92
CA LEU A 46 -3.39 -2.98 7.38
C LEU A 46 -3.14 -3.25 8.87
N LYS A 47 -1.87 -3.27 9.29
CA LYS A 47 -1.52 -3.46 10.70
C LYS A 47 -2.07 -2.36 11.62
N ASN A 48 -2.05 -1.11 11.17
CA ASN A 48 -2.63 0.00 11.93
C ASN A 48 -4.16 -0.15 12.08
N ILE A 49 -4.85 -0.64 11.05
CA ILE A 49 -6.30 -0.92 11.11
C ILE A 49 -6.57 -2.08 12.09
N GLU A 50 -5.77 -3.14 12.08
CA GLU A 50 -5.89 -4.23 13.07
C GLU A 50 -5.79 -3.72 14.51
N VAL A 51 -4.79 -2.89 14.80
CA VAL A 51 -4.62 -2.29 16.15
C VAL A 51 -5.84 -1.44 16.54
N ALA A 52 -6.39 -0.68 15.60
CA ALA A 52 -7.60 0.10 15.83
C ALA A 52 -8.84 -0.78 16.09
N LEU A 53 -8.98 -1.89 15.36
CA LEU A 53 -10.04 -2.89 15.57
C LEU A 53 -9.94 -3.53 16.95
N ASP A 54 -8.72 -3.91 17.36
CA ASP A 54 -8.48 -4.48 18.69
C ASP A 54 -8.81 -3.49 19.79
N GLN A 55 -8.40 -2.22 19.66
CA GLN A 55 -8.76 -1.18 20.62
C GLN A 55 -10.28 -0.98 20.70
N HIS A 56 -10.97 -0.94 19.55
CA HIS A 56 -12.44 -0.86 19.53
C HIS A 56 -13.08 -2.03 20.28
N ARG A 57 -12.55 -3.25 20.13
CA ARG A 57 -13.03 -4.43 20.86
C ARG A 57 -12.75 -4.33 22.35
N LEU A 58 -11.59 -3.83 22.77
CA LEU A 58 -11.28 -3.64 24.19
C LEU A 58 -12.27 -2.68 24.86
N ASP A 59 -12.63 -1.61 24.16
CA ASP A 59 -13.53 -0.58 24.67
C ASP A 59 -15.00 -1.03 24.66
N THR A 60 -15.46 -1.60 23.54
CA THR A 60 -16.88 -1.89 23.31
C THR A 60 -17.27 -3.36 23.54
N GLY A 61 -16.29 -4.23 23.73
CA GLY A 61 -16.44 -5.68 23.90
C GLY A 61 -16.57 -6.47 22.59
N LYS A 62 -16.62 -5.81 21.42
CA LYS A 62 -16.79 -6.47 20.11
C LYS A 62 -16.12 -5.70 18.98
N TYR A 63 -15.77 -6.40 17.91
CA TYR A 63 -15.36 -5.75 16.67
C TYR A 63 -16.55 -5.03 16.01
N PRO A 64 -16.31 -3.93 15.28
CA PRO A 64 -17.37 -3.25 14.54
C PRO A 64 -17.82 -4.11 13.34
N ARG A 65 -19.05 -3.89 12.85
CA ARG A 65 -19.56 -4.60 11.65
C ARG A 65 -18.96 -4.08 10.34
N ALA A 66 -18.44 -2.85 10.37
CA ALA A 66 -17.82 -2.18 9.23
C ALA A 66 -16.72 -1.23 9.74
N LEU A 67 -15.75 -0.86 8.90
CA LEU A 67 -14.58 -0.06 9.31
C LEU A 67 -14.97 1.35 9.79
N GLU A 68 -16.14 1.85 9.40
CA GLU A 68 -16.70 3.13 9.86
C GLU A 68 -16.92 3.16 11.38
N GLY A 69 -17.06 1.99 12.02
CA GLY A 69 -17.12 1.86 13.48
C GLY A 69 -15.82 2.27 14.17
N LEU A 70 -14.71 2.35 13.44
CA LEU A 70 -13.45 2.90 13.94
C LEU A 70 -13.46 4.43 14.03
N LEU A 71 -14.32 5.08 13.25
CA LEU A 71 -14.42 6.54 13.17
C LEU A 71 -15.58 7.10 14.00
N THR A 72 -16.67 6.33 14.08
CA THR A 72 -17.92 6.75 14.72
C THR A 72 -18.48 5.67 15.63
N ASN A 73 -19.26 6.07 16.64
CA ASN A 73 -19.88 5.13 17.58
C ASN A 73 -21.11 4.44 16.95
N THR A 74 -20.87 3.49 16.04
CA THR A 74 -21.92 2.74 15.32
C THR A 74 -22.64 1.70 16.20
N VAL A 75 -22.03 1.34 17.32
CA VAL A 75 -22.55 0.33 18.26
C VAL A 75 -23.32 0.95 19.43
N SER A 76 -23.45 2.28 19.46
CA SER A 76 -24.10 3.06 20.52
C SER A 76 -23.64 2.65 21.92
N SER A 77 -22.35 2.35 22.07
CA SER A 77 -21.77 1.94 23.35
C SER A 77 -21.30 3.16 24.13
N ASN A 78 -21.67 3.27 25.40
CA ASN A 78 -21.18 4.32 26.30
C ASN A 78 -19.68 4.19 26.63
N ARG A 79 -19.06 3.06 26.28
CA ARG A 79 -17.63 2.79 26.49
C ARG A 79 -16.78 3.09 25.25
N TRP A 80 -17.38 3.52 24.15
CA TRP A 80 -16.65 3.86 22.94
C TRP A 80 -15.77 5.11 23.19
N SER A 81 -14.46 4.99 22.96
CA SER A 81 -13.48 6.06 23.17
C SER A 81 -12.79 6.52 21.88
N GLY A 82 -13.38 6.22 20.72
CA GLY A 82 -12.82 6.58 19.42
C GLY A 82 -12.84 8.10 19.16
N PRO A 83 -12.38 8.53 17.97
CA PRO A 83 -11.98 7.72 16.82
C PRO A 83 -10.70 6.91 17.08
N TYR A 84 -10.65 5.67 16.60
CA TYR A 84 -9.51 4.76 16.75
C TYR A 84 -8.49 4.91 15.61
N LEU A 85 -8.85 5.64 14.54
CA LEU A 85 -7.95 6.03 13.46
C LEU A 85 -7.57 7.49 13.60
N LYS A 86 -6.30 7.82 13.29
CA LYS A 86 -5.81 9.21 13.28
C LYS A 86 -6.44 10.06 12.18
N GLN A 87 -6.83 9.42 11.08
CA GLN A 87 -7.43 10.06 9.92
C GLN A 87 -8.95 10.11 10.08
N GLN A 88 -9.59 11.14 9.52
CA GLN A 88 -11.05 11.28 9.56
C GLN A 88 -11.80 10.33 8.62
N ASN A 89 -11.06 9.56 7.81
CA ASN A 89 -11.60 8.56 6.90
C ASN A 89 -10.78 7.27 7.03
N VAL A 90 -11.40 6.14 6.67
CA VAL A 90 -10.67 4.88 6.52
C VAL A 90 -9.69 5.05 5.35
N PRO A 91 -8.39 4.80 5.55
CA PRO A 91 -7.42 4.95 4.48
C PRO A 91 -7.71 3.95 3.36
N THR A 92 -7.47 4.35 2.12
CA THR A 92 -7.35 3.42 0.99
C THR A 92 -5.97 2.79 0.99
N ASP A 93 -5.84 1.67 0.30
CA ASP A 93 -4.54 1.07 0.02
C ASP A 93 -3.73 1.94 -0.97
N PRO A 94 -2.44 1.62 -1.18
CA PRO A 94 -1.55 2.38 -2.05
C PRO A 94 -1.89 2.35 -3.55
N TRP A 95 -2.85 1.53 -3.95
CA TRP A 95 -3.41 1.48 -5.31
C TRP A 95 -4.81 2.11 -5.37
N GLU A 96 -5.17 2.87 -4.34
CA GLU A 96 -6.44 3.60 -4.21
C GLU A 96 -7.67 2.70 -4.07
N HIS A 97 -7.48 1.41 -3.79
CA HIS A 97 -8.58 0.50 -3.49
C HIS A 97 -8.97 0.56 -2.01
N PRO A 98 -10.26 0.42 -1.65
CA PRO A 98 -10.67 0.31 -0.26
C PRO A 98 -10.24 -1.03 0.34
N TYR A 99 -9.78 -1.01 1.59
CA TYR A 99 -9.56 -2.24 2.35
C TYR A 99 -10.87 -2.98 2.53
N GLN A 100 -10.82 -4.29 2.30
CA GLN A 100 -11.94 -5.20 2.51
C GLN A 100 -11.94 -5.66 3.95
N TYR A 101 -13.09 -5.54 4.61
CA TYR A 101 -13.27 -5.95 5.99
C TYR A 101 -14.56 -6.75 6.14
N LYS A 102 -14.47 -7.88 6.83
CA LYS A 102 -15.62 -8.76 7.08
C LYS A 102 -15.63 -9.25 8.52
N PHE A 103 -16.76 -9.06 9.19
CA PHE A 103 -17.02 -9.56 10.52
C PHE A 103 -18.43 -10.18 10.61
N PRO A 104 -18.57 -11.44 11.07
CA PRO A 104 -17.52 -12.36 11.49
C PRO A 104 -16.63 -12.82 10.33
N GLY A 105 -15.37 -13.15 10.64
CA GLY A 105 -14.39 -13.65 9.67
C GLY A 105 -14.79 -15.00 9.05
N THR A 106 -14.30 -15.24 7.84
CA THR A 106 -14.51 -16.46 7.05
C THR A 106 -13.23 -17.23 6.79
N LYS A 107 -12.06 -16.64 7.08
CA LYS A 107 -10.74 -17.23 6.85
C LYS A 107 -10.09 -17.81 8.12
N GLY A 108 -10.89 -18.02 9.17
CA GLY A 108 -10.47 -18.68 10.42
C GLY A 108 -10.07 -17.75 11.57
N GLY A 109 -10.13 -16.42 11.36
CA GLY A 109 -9.97 -15.41 12.41
C GLY A 109 -11.30 -14.79 12.86
N ASP A 110 -11.26 -13.93 13.88
CA ASP A 110 -12.42 -13.18 14.36
C ASP A 110 -13.02 -12.27 13.27
N TYR A 111 -12.16 -11.71 12.43
CA TYR A 111 -12.50 -10.90 11.25
C TYR A 111 -11.52 -11.16 10.11
N ASP A 112 -11.95 -10.88 8.88
CA ASP A 112 -11.09 -10.86 7.69
C ASP A 112 -10.80 -9.39 7.34
N LEU A 113 -9.53 -9.04 7.18
CA LEU A 113 -9.08 -7.72 6.72
C LEU A 113 -8.02 -7.89 5.63
N TYR A 114 -8.22 -7.29 4.47
CA TYR A 114 -7.33 -7.46 3.33
C TYR A 114 -7.39 -6.33 2.30
N SER A 115 -6.32 -6.21 1.50
CA SER A 115 -6.23 -5.47 0.24
C SER A 115 -5.99 -6.47 -0.89
N LEU A 116 -6.61 -6.20 -2.04
CA LEU A 116 -6.48 -7.00 -3.27
C LEU A 116 -5.19 -6.70 -4.04
N GLY A 117 -4.29 -5.89 -3.48
CA GLY A 117 -3.07 -5.48 -4.19
C GLY A 117 -3.34 -4.57 -5.38
N GLY A 118 -2.35 -4.48 -6.26
CA GLY A 118 -2.33 -3.57 -7.40
C GLY A 118 -3.17 -4.00 -8.59
N ASP A 119 -3.54 -5.27 -8.71
CA ASP A 119 -4.44 -5.76 -9.76
C ASP A 119 -5.92 -5.66 -9.34
N GLY A 120 -6.21 -5.51 -8.04
CA GLY A 120 -7.57 -5.35 -7.54
C GLY A 120 -8.41 -6.63 -7.66
N VAL A 121 -7.78 -7.79 -7.80
CA VAL A 121 -8.43 -9.09 -7.98
C VAL A 121 -8.01 -10.02 -6.85
N GLU A 122 -8.92 -10.88 -6.38
CA GLU A 122 -8.55 -11.86 -5.35
C GLU A 122 -7.49 -12.84 -5.89
N GLY A 123 -6.38 -12.95 -5.17
CA GLY A 123 -5.30 -13.87 -5.44
C GLY A 123 -4.01 -13.17 -5.82
N GLY A 124 -3.51 -13.49 -7.01
CA GLY A 124 -2.22 -13.01 -7.51
C GLY A 124 -0.99 -13.64 -6.86
N GLN A 125 0.18 -13.28 -7.40
CA GLN A 125 1.49 -13.75 -6.93
C GLN A 125 2.50 -12.61 -6.94
N GLY A 126 3.21 -12.45 -5.83
CA GLY A 126 4.22 -11.42 -5.65
C GLY A 126 3.66 -9.99 -5.64
N CYS A 127 4.48 -9.06 -5.15
CA CYS A 127 4.16 -7.65 -5.22
C CYS A 127 4.18 -7.15 -6.68
N PRO A 128 3.18 -6.38 -7.16
CA PRO A 128 2.08 -5.80 -6.40
C PRO A 128 0.77 -6.60 -6.40
N ASN A 129 0.68 -7.72 -7.10
CA ASN A 129 -0.59 -8.40 -7.39
C ASN A 129 -1.05 -9.37 -6.28
N GLU A 130 -0.19 -9.72 -5.35
CA GLU A 130 -0.56 -10.62 -4.24
C GLU A 130 -1.43 -9.91 -3.19
N ASP A 131 -2.53 -10.57 -2.81
CA ASP A 131 -3.38 -10.12 -1.70
C ASP A 131 -2.59 -9.90 -0.41
N ILE A 132 -2.80 -8.75 0.23
CA ILE A 132 -2.23 -8.44 1.55
C ILE A 132 -3.33 -8.58 2.58
N ASN A 133 -3.23 -9.56 3.48
CA ASN A 133 -4.32 -9.93 4.40
C ASN A 133 -3.83 -10.31 5.81
N ASN A 134 -4.75 -10.44 6.76
CA ASN A 134 -4.46 -10.75 8.16
C ASN A 134 -4.35 -12.25 8.50
N TRP A 135 -4.61 -13.16 7.56
CA TRP A 135 -4.64 -14.62 7.83
C TRP A 135 -3.52 -15.43 7.14
N LYS A 136 -2.84 -14.89 6.11
CA LYS A 136 -1.72 -15.56 5.41
C LYS A 136 -0.35 -15.24 6.02
N SER A 137 -0.28 -14.71 7.24
CA SER A 137 1.01 -14.44 7.91
C SER A 137 1.64 -15.74 8.43
N SER A 138 2.32 -16.46 7.53
CA SER A 138 3.25 -17.57 7.83
C SER A 138 4.59 -17.34 7.14
#